data_AF-A0A936TL97-F1
#
_entry.id   AF-A0A936TL97-F1
#
_cell.length_a   1.000
_cell.length_b   1.000
_cell.length_c   1.000
_cell.angle_alpha   90.00
_cell.angle_beta   90.00
_cell.angle_gamma   90.00
#
_symmetry.space_group_name_H-M   'P 1'
#
loop_
_entity.id
_entity.type
_entity.pdbx_description
1 polymer ?
#
loop_
_entity_poly.entity_id
_entity_poly.type
_entity_poly.pdbx_seq_one_letter_code
_entity_poly.pdbx_strand_id
1 'polypeptide(L)'
;MFNRRSIFFYMRQVTGLIFLTVLLTNISLSSPTDYSVFEPGIRNGRGRAQLNATQKNAVAKALLSKTGFSSIHFDETGWLRFAPNLGSGSETAQQLVFDAFRGQQVIELYSRERSSEVAFARMITSQIFESGRTGAQITIYHLEIDFSDFGYLNGDREARAAFDLGFILLHELTHIIRQIYDNNGSQTSPGDCADYINRIRQDLGLPLRNHYFPETRKLARDVGTVYIARLSFSYSSKKRYSVFWDALKVGNIK
;
A
#
# COMPACT_ATOMS: atom_id res chain seq x y z
N MET A 1 -46.78 -21.24 81.19
CA MET A 1 -47.55 -22.41 81.68
C MET A 1 -47.53 -23.46 80.57
N PHE A 2 -47.01 -24.66 80.85
CA PHE A 2 -46.86 -25.87 79.99
C PHE A 2 -46.03 -25.73 78.69
N ASN A 3 -44.91 -26.41 78.41
CA ASN A 3 -44.32 -27.74 78.68
C ASN A 3 -44.28 -28.60 77.40
N ARG A 4 -43.15 -29.32 77.26
CA ARG A 4 -42.86 -30.52 76.44
C ARG A 4 -42.36 -30.27 75.01
N ARG A 5 -41.12 -30.63 74.64
CA ARG A 5 -40.43 -31.95 74.53
C ARG A 5 -39.94 -31.96 73.05
N SER A 6 -38.81 -32.49 72.59
CA SER A 6 -37.82 -33.42 73.12
C SER A 6 -36.74 -33.64 72.03
N ILE A 7 -35.50 -33.88 72.46
CA ILE A 7 -34.54 -34.90 71.96
C ILE A 7 -33.94 -34.67 70.55
N PHE A 8 -32.67 -34.26 70.36
CA PHE A 8 -31.36 -34.94 70.52
C PHE A 8 -30.81 -35.60 69.23
N PHE A 9 -29.49 -35.42 69.04
CA PHE A 9 -28.50 -36.16 68.21
C PHE A 9 -28.13 -35.67 66.78
N TYR A 10 -26.97 -34.96 66.74
CA TYR A 10 -25.72 -35.32 66.03
C TYR A 10 -25.71 -35.50 64.49
N MET A 11 -24.91 -34.69 63.78
CA MET A 11 -23.59 -35.06 63.23
C MET A 11 -23.11 -34.11 62.10
N ARG A 12 -21.86 -33.63 62.25
CA ARG A 12 -20.82 -33.42 61.23
C ARG A 12 -21.21 -32.92 59.83
N GLN A 13 -20.73 -31.72 59.48
CA GLN A 13 -20.07 -31.41 58.19
C GLN A 13 -18.96 -30.37 58.48
N VAL A 14 -17.69 -30.77 58.58
CA VAL A 14 -16.66 -30.82 57.51
C VAL A 14 -16.59 -29.50 56.72
N THR A 15 -15.71 -28.63 57.20
CA THR A 15 -15.14 -27.48 56.51
C THR A 15 -14.28 -27.95 55.34
N GLY A 16 -14.76 -27.77 54.11
CA GLY A 16 -13.99 -27.93 52.87
C GLY A 16 -13.72 -26.58 52.23
N LEU A 17 -12.50 -26.06 52.44
CA LEU A 17 -11.99 -24.86 51.78
C LEU A 17 -11.43 -25.28 50.40
N ILE A 18 -12.12 -24.94 49.31
CA ILE A 18 -11.63 -25.18 47.94
C ILE A 18 -10.88 -23.91 47.49
N PHE A 19 -9.55 -23.97 47.52
CA PHE A 19 -8.70 -23.00 46.81
C PHE A 19 -8.64 -23.38 45.33
N LEU A 20 -9.40 -22.68 44.50
CA LEU A 20 -9.33 -22.78 43.05
C LEU A 20 -8.26 -21.81 42.52
N THR A 21 -7.03 -22.29 42.40
CA THR A 21 -5.93 -21.55 41.77
C THR A 21 -6.06 -21.70 40.25
N VAL A 22 -6.73 -20.75 39.60
CA VAL A 22 -6.77 -20.66 38.13
C VAL A 22 -5.41 -20.13 37.66
N LEU A 23 -4.51 -21.02 37.23
CA LEU A 23 -3.34 -20.64 36.44
C LEU A 23 -3.85 -20.17 35.05
N LEU A 24 -4.04 -18.86 34.91
CA LEU A 24 -4.13 -18.21 33.60
C LEU A 24 -2.73 -18.20 32.96
N THR A 25 -2.35 -19.32 32.36
CA THR A 25 -1.24 -19.31 31.40
C THR A 25 -1.71 -18.55 30.16
N ASN A 26 -1.36 -17.27 30.09
CA ASN A 26 -1.32 -16.53 28.84
C ASN A 26 -0.27 -17.19 27.95
N ILE A 27 -0.66 -18.26 27.24
CA ILE A 27 0.10 -18.77 26.12
C ILE A 27 -0.08 -17.73 25.01
N SER A 28 0.75 -16.69 25.04
CA SER A 28 1.05 -15.91 23.85
C SER A 28 1.68 -16.87 22.86
N LEU A 29 0.87 -17.50 22.01
CA LEU A 29 1.35 -18.06 20.75
C LEU A 29 1.81 -16.88 19.89
N SER A 30 3.01 -16.38 20.16
CA SER A 30 3.82 -15.78 19.13
C SER A 30 4.06 -16.89 18.11
N SER A 31 3.27 -16.94 17.04
CA SER A 31 3.66 -17.72 15.88
C SER A 31 5.08 -17.28 15.55
N PRO A 32 6.07 -18.19 15.53
CA PRO A 32 7.36 -17.86 15.00
C PRO A 32 7.10 -17.47 13.55
N THR A 33 7.13 -16.18 13.26
CA THR A 33 7.30 -15.70 11.90
C THR A 33 8.62 -16.28 11.46
N ASP A 34 8.54 -17.40 10.74
CA ASP A 34 9.66 -18.12 10.21
C ASP A 34 10.32 -17.24 9.13
N TYR A 35 11.17 -16.32 9.59
CA TYR A 35 12.00 -15.46 8.75
C TYR A 35 13.22 -16.23 8.20
N SER A 36 13.19 -17.58 8.22
CA SER A 36 14.35 -18.41 7.89
C SER A 36 14.84 -18.27 6.45
N VAL A 37 14.05 -17.70 5.55
CA VAL A 37 14.50 -17.31 4.21
C VAL A 37 14.07 -15.88 3.90
N PHE A 38 14.99 -14.94 4.11
CA PHE A 38 14.86 -13.61 3.52
C PHE A 38 14.77 -13.75 1.99
N GLU A 39 13.75 -13.12 1.42
CA GLU A 39 13.55 -13.01 -0.01
C GLU A 39 13.28 -11.52 -0.32
N PRO A 40 14.08 -10.87 -1.19
CA PRO A 40 13.80 -9.50 -1.61
C PRO A 40 12.67 -9.47 -2.63
N GLY A 41 11.96 -8.34 -2.70
CA GLY A 41 10.92 -8.13 -3.70
C GLY A 41 9.65 -7.53 -3.14
N ILE A 42 8.58 -7.69 -3.91
CA ILE A 42 7.25 -7.15 -3.61
C ILE A 42 6.36 -8.29 -3.12
N ARG A 43 5.59 -8.05 -2.07
CA ARG A 43 4.65 -9.03 -1.52
C ARG A 43 3.42 -8.39 -0.90
N ASN A 44 2.40 -9.20 -0.71
CA ASN A 44 1.26 -8.82 0.10
C ASN A 44 1.71 -8.64 1.56
N GLY A 45 1.25 -7.56 2.19
CA GLY A 45 1.42 -7.34 3.61
C GLY A 45 0.74 -8.44 4.45
N ARG A 46 1.04 -8.47 5.75
CA ARG A 46 0.45 -9.44 6.68
C ARG A 46 -0.63 -8.79 7.55
N GLY A 47 -1.55 -9.60 8.05
CA GLY A 47 -2.56 -9.16 9.02
C GLY A 47 -3.77 -8.47 8.40
N ARG A 48 -4.39 -7.55 9.15
CA ARG A 48 -5.73 -7.03 8.84
C ARG A 48 -5.79 -6.10 7.62
N ALA A 49 -4.70 -5.42 7.31
CA ALA A 49 -4.62 -4.46 6.20
C ALA A 49 -4.01 -5.07 4.93
N GLN A 50 -3.87 -6.40 4.84
CA GLN A 50 -3.38 -7.05 3.63
C GLN A 50 -4.34 -6.84 2.45
N LEU A 51 -3.81 -6.91 1.22
CA LEU A 51 -4.62 -6.88 0.02
C LEU A 51 -5.53 -8.12 -0.06
N ASN A 52 -6.79 -7.92 -0.41
CA ASN A 52 -7.69 -9.01 -0.77
C ASN A 52 -7.44 -9.51 -2.21
N ALA A 53 -8.11 -10.60 -2.62
CA ALA A 53 -7.90 -11.21 -3.95
C ALA A 53 -8.14 -10.23 -5.11
N THR A 54 -9.18 -9.39 -5.02
CA THR A 54 -9.50 -8.38 -6.05
C THR A 54 -8.40 -7.32 -6.15
N GLN A 55 -7.91 -6.83 -5.01
CA GLN A 55 -6.83 -5.85 -4.95
C GLN A 55 -5.50 -6.41 -5.45
N LYS A 56 -5.14 -7.65 -5.06
CA LYS A 56 -3.97 -8.36 -5.61
C LYS A 56 -4.03 -8.46 -7.12
N ASN A 57 -5.19 -8.83 -7.67
CA ASN A 57 -5.41 -8.89 -9.11
C ASN A 57 -5.31 -7.51 -9.78
N ALA A 58 -5.82 -6.45 -9.13
CA ALA A 58 -5.70 -5.09 -9.63
C ALA A 58 -4.24 -4.63 -9.71
N VAL A 59 -3.45 -4.86 -8.65
CA VAL A 59 -2.01 -4.58 -8.63
C VAL A 59 -1.29 -5.35 -9.74
N ALA A 60 -1.51 -6.67 -9.83
CA ALA A 60 -0.86 -7.51 -10.81
C ALA A 60 -1.17 -7.06 -12.25
N LYS A 61 -2.44 -6.80 -12.57
CA LYS A 61 -2.86 -6.29 -13.89
C LYS A 61 -2.30 -4.90 -14.18
N ALA A 62 -2.30 -4.01 -13.19
CA ALA A 62 -1.78 -2.66 -13.35
C ALA A 62 -0.28 -2.72 -13.71
N LEU A 63 0.53 -3.43 -12.92
CA LEU A 63 1.96 -3.60 -13.22
C LEU A 63 2.18 -4.30 -14.56
N LEU A 64 1.42 -5.36 -14.87
CA LEU A 64 1.53 -6.10 -16.12
C LEU A 64 1.36 -5.17 -17.33
N SER A 65 0.36 -4.28 -17.27
CA SER A 65 0.08 -3.32 -18.35
C SER A 65 1.18 -2.27 -18.55
N LYS A 66 2.02 -2.01 -17.55
CA LYS A 66 3.13 -1.05 -17.64
C LYS A 66 4.44 -1.70 -18.01
N THR A 67 4.72 -2.88 -17.48
CA THR A 67 5.97 -3.59 -17.71
C THR A 67 5.93 -4.40 -19.01
N GLY A 68 4.78 -4.93 -19.43
CA GLY A 68 4.72 -5.84 -20.59
C GLY A 68 5.32 -7.23 -20.32
N PHE A 69 5.49 -7.61 -19.04
CA PHE A 69 5.84 -8.98 -18.66
C PHE A 69 4.81 -9.98 -19.21
N SER A 70 5.20 -11.24 -19.41
CA SER A 70 4.26 -12.27 -19.90
C SER A 70 3.26 -12.69 -18.82
N SER A 71 3.66 -12.60 -17.54
CA SER A 71 2.75 -12.77 -16.41
C SER A 71 3.21 -11.96 -15.21
N ILE A 72 2.24 -11.54 -14.40
CA ILE A 72 2.43 -11.01 -13.04
C ILE A 72 1.29 -11.58 -12.19
N HIS A 73 1.60 -12.14 -11.03
CA HIS A 73 0.61 -12.67 -10.08
C HIS A 73 1.20 -12.70 -8.66
N PHE A 74 0.35 -12.91 -7.65
CA PHE A 74 0.82 -13.24 -6.30
C PHE A 74 0.75 -14.75 -6.12
N ASP A 75 1.81 -15.36 -5.61
CA ASP A 75 1.81 -16.78 -5.27
C ASP A 75 1.06 -17.07 -3.94
N GLU A 76 1.02 -18.34 -3.54
CA GLU A 76 0.33 -18.80 -2.33
C GLU A 76 0.93 -18.23 -1.04
N THR A 77 2.22 -17.89 -1.06
CA THR A 77 2.93 -17.27 0.07
C THR A 77 2.77 -15.75 0.09
N GLY A 78 2.15 -15.18 -0.93
CA GLY A 78 1.87 -13.76 -1.07
C GLY A 78 3.02 -12.97 -1.71
N TRP A 79 4.05 -13.61 -2.26
CA TRP A 79 5.08 -12.92 -3.05
C TRP A 79 4.56 -12.63 -4.46
N LEU A 80 4.88 -11.45 -4.97
CA LEU A 80 4.64 -11.11 -6.36
C LEU A 80 5.62 -11.92 -7.21
N ARG A 81 5.12 -12.64 -8.21
CA ARG A 81 5.89 -13.39 -9.20
C ARG A 81 5.62 -12.83 -10.57
N PHE A 82 6.64 -12.85 -11.41
CA PHE A 82 6.53 -12.41 -12.79
C PHE A 82 7.43 -13.25 -13.69
N ALA A 83 7.04 -13.31 -14.96
CA ALA A 83 7.86 -13.89 -16.01
C ALA A 83 8.25 -12.77 -16.99
N PRO A 84 9.54 -12.46 -17.13
CA PRO A 84 9.97 -11.43 -18.07
C PRO A 84 9.64 -11.86 -19.51
N ASN A 85 9.34 -10.88 -20.35
CA ASN A 85 9.23 -11.05 -21.79
C ASN A 85 9.75 -9.76 -22.45
N LEU A 86 10.42 -9.89 -23.59
CA LEU A 86 10.93 -8.76 -24.38
C LEU A 86 9.80 -8.10 -25.22
N GLY A 87 8.60 -8.01 -24.67
CA GLY A 87 7.38 -7.60 -25.38
C GLY A 87 7.06 -6.11 -25.29
N SER A 88 5.80 -5.76 -25.64
CA SER A 88 5.25 -4.40 -25.62
C SER A 88 5.02 -3.92 -24.18
N GLY A 89 5.91 -3.07 -23.66
CA GLY A 89 5.83 -2.42 -22.35
C GLY A 89 6.97 -1.43 -22.16
N SER A 90 7.06 -0.80 -20.99
CA SER A 90 8.16 0.10 -20.67
C SER A 90 9.36 -0.69 -20.14
N GLU A 91 10.48 -0.65 -20.87
CA GLU A 91 11.77 -1.19 -20.41
C GLU A 91 12.17 -0.55 -19.08
N THR A 92 11.93 0.76 -18.93
CA THR A 92 12.17 1.48 -17.67
C THR A 92 11.37 0.89 -16.50
N ALA A 93 10.08 0.58 -16.71
CA ALA A 93 9.24 -0.06 -15.70
C ALA A 93 9.67 -1.51 -15.42
N GLN A 94 10.02 -2.27 -16.46
CA GLN A 94 10.53 -3.64 -16.30
C GLN A 94 11.77 -3.65 -15.41
N GLN A 95 12.74 -2.79 -15.69
CA GLN A 95 13.98 -2.69 -14.92
C GLN A 95 13.70 -2.27 -13.47
N LEU A 96 12.79 -1.32 -13.25
CA LEU A 96 12.41 -0.90 -11.90
C LEU A 96 11.82 -2.06 -11.08
N VAL A 97 10.87 -2.80 -11.67
CA VAL A 97 10.27 -3.97 -10.99
C VAL A 97 11.32 -5.05 -10.79
N PHE A 98 12.17 -5.33 -11.77
CA PHE A 98 13.21 -6.34 -11.65
C PHE A 98 14.25 -6.02 -10.57
N ASP A 99 14.64 -4.75 -10.45
CA ASP A 99 15.57 -4.30 -9.41
C ASP A 99 15.00 -4.45 -8.00
N ALA A 100 13.67 -4.36 -7.84
CA ALA A 100 13.03 -4.66 -6.56
C ALA A 100 13.29 -6.10 -6.08
N PHE A 101 13.45 -7.07 -7.00
CA PHE A 101 13.74 -8.47 -6.68
C PHE A 101 15.23 -8.78 -6.61
N ARG A 102 16.11 -7.86 -7.03
CA ARG A 102 17.57 -7.99 -6.90
C ARG A 102 18.13 -7.25 -5.68
N GLY A 103 17.35 -6.34 -5.10
CA GLY A 103 17.75 -5.53 -3.96
C GLY A 103 17.83 -6.28 -2.64
N GLN A 104 17.94 -5.52 -1.56
CA GLN A 104 17.97 -6.03 -0.17
C GLN A 104 16.72 -5.64 0.62
N GLN A 105 15.64 -5.35 -0.10
CA GLN A 105 14.46 -4.68 0.44
C GLN A 105 13.25 -5.61 0.30
N VAL A 106 12.39 -5.60 1.31
CA VAL A 106 11.06 -6.19 1.23
C VAL A 106 10.06 -5.06 1.12
N ILE A 107 9.19 -5.13 0.12
CA ILE A 107 8.13 -4.15 -0.10
C ILE A 107 6.81 -4.83 0.16
N GLU A 108 6.20 -4.51 1.30
CA GLU A 108 4.91 -5.05 1.71
C GLU A 108 3.78 -4.11 1.29
N LEU A 109 2.84 -4.63 0.52
CA LEU A 109 1.67 -3.88 0.05
C LEU A 109 0.52 -3.99 1.04
N TYR A 110 -0.04 -2.85 1.42
CA TYR A 110 -1.17 -2.75 2.34
C TYR A 110 -2.33 -1.97 1.72
N SER A 111 -3.56 -2.37 2.03
CA SER A 111 -4.76 -1.64 1.68
C SER A 111 -5.14 -0.67 2.79
N ARG A 112 -5.47 0.55 2.40
CA ARG A 112 -5.97 1.64 3.25
C ARG A 112 -7.23 2.27 2.64
N GLU A 113 -8.21 1.44 2.28
CA GLU A 113 -9.47 1.92 1.68
C GLU A 113 -10.10 3.06 2.50
N ARG A 114 -10.48 4.14 1.79
CA ARG A 114 -11.19 5.30 2.33
C ARG A 114 -10.43 5.98 3.48
N SER A 115 -9.11 6.00 3.40
CA SER A 115 -8.25 6.63 4.39
C SER A 115 -8.18 8.14 4.15
N SER A 116 -8.40 8.92 5.20
CA SER A 116 -8.15 10.36 5.15
C SER A 116 -6.65 10.71 5.22
N GLU A 117 -5.77 9.72 5.39
CA GLU A 117 -4.32 9.93 5.54
C GLU A 117 -3.49 9.53 4.33
N VAL A 118 -4.07 8.76 3.41
CA VAL A 118 -3.39 8.23 2.22
C VAL A 118 -4.10 8.82 1.02
N ALA A 119 -3.38 9.56 0.17
CA ALA A 119 -3.90 10.03 -1.11
C ALA A 119 -3.34 9.12 -2.21
N PHE A 120 -4.16 8.21 -2.73
CA PHE A 120 -3.84 7.13 -3.67
C PHE A 120 -2.87 6.08 -3.11
N ALA A 121 -1.65 6.47 -2.76
CA ALA A 121 -0.68 5.62 -2.09
C ALA A 121 0.29 6.45 -1.24
N ARG A 122 0.98 5.78 -0.32
CA ARG A 122 2.15 6.32 0.36
C ARG A 122 3.12 5.20 0.72
N MET A 123 4.41 5.51 0.65
CA MET A 123 5.45 4.68 1.24
C MET A 123 5.78 5.12 2.66
N ILE A 124 5.93 4.15 3.56
CA ILE A 124 6.40 4.33 4.94
C ILE A 124 7.57 3.38 5.15
N THR A 125 8.72 3.92 5.57
CA THR A 125 9.83 3.09 6.06
C THR A 125 9.41 2.46 7.38
N SER A 126 9.31 1.14 7.44
CA SER A 126 8.82 0.46 8.64
C SER A 126 9.96 0.06 9.56
N GLN A 127 10.85 -0.82 9.10
CA GLN A 127 11.75 -1.56 9.96
C GLN A 127 13.06 -1.90 9.24
N ILE A 128 14.18 -1.85 9.96
CA ILE A 128 15.48 -2.37 9.54
C ILE A 128 15.77 -3.58 10.43
N PHE A 129 15.98 -4.74 9.81
CA PHE A 129 16.34 -5.98 10.49
C PHE A 129 17.75 -6.38 10.13
N GLU A 130 18.43 -7.07 11.04
CA GLU A 130 19.66 -7.77 10.71
C GLU A 130 19.35 -9.26 10.52
N SER A 131 19.73 -9.82 9.37
CA SER A 131 19.63 -11.24 9.11
C SER A 131 20.55 -11.99 10.07
N GLY A 132 19.99 -12.75 11.01
CA GLY A 132 20.78 -13.54 11.96
C GLY A 132 21.69 -14.60 11.28
N ARG A 133 21.42 -14.95 10.01
CA ARG A 133 22.25 -15.89 9.23
C ARG A 133 23.43 -15.20 8.54
N THR A 134 23.26 -13.98 8.05
CA THR A 134 24.22 -13.32 7.14
C THR A 134 24.77 -11.99 7.66
N GLY A 135 24.22 -11.45 8.75
CA GLY A 135 24.51 -10.09 9.23
C GLY A 135 24.01 -8.97 8.29
N ALA A 136 23.29 -9.32 7.22
CA ALA A 136 22.84 -8.33 6.25
C ALA A 136 21.68 -7.49 6.81
N GLN A 137 21.73 -6.18 6.61
CA GLN A 137 20.59 -5.30 6.91
C GLN A 137 19.51 -5.47 5.85
N ILE A 138 18.29 -5.75 6.30
CA ILE A 138 17.09 -5.92 5.51
C ILE A 138 16.15 -4.78 5.85
N THR A 139 15.81 -3.96 4.87
CA THR A 139 14.83 -2.89 5.06
C THR A 139 13.47 -3.34 4.58
N ILE A 140 12.45 -3.23 5.44
CA ILE A 140 11.05 -3.46 5.08
C ILE A 140 10.37 -2.11 4.88
N TYR A 141 9.87 -1.89 3.67
CA TYR A 141 9.05 -0.75 3.29
C TYR A 141 7.58 -1.18 3.26
N HIS A 142 6.71 -0.36 3.83
CA HIS A 142 5.27 -0.52 3.72
C HIS A 142 4.76 0.43 2.65
N LEU A 143 4.16 -0.11 1.59
CA LEU A 143 3.49 0.66 0.56
C LEU A 143 1.99 0.53 0.78
N GLU A 144 1.38 1.59 1.26
CA GLU A 144 -0.05 1.67 1.55
C GLU A 144 -0.80 2.22 0.34
N ILE A 145 -1.91 1.61 -0.05
CA ILE A 145 -2.71 1.98 -1.24
C ILE A 145 -4.17 2.17 -0.82
N ASP A 146 -4.76 3.30 -1.19
CA ASP A 146 -6.20 3.51 -1.14
C ASP A 146 -6.80 3.25 -2.53
N PHE A 147 -7.38 2.06 -2.75
CA PHE A 147 -7.94 1.74 -4.07
C PHE A 147 -9.23 2.52 -4.34
N SER A 148 -9.93 2.99 -3.30
CA SER A 148 -11.16 3.77 -3.44
C SER A 148 -10.90 5.14 -4.05
N ASP A 149 -9.72 5.71 -3.83
CA ASP A 149 -9.33 7.02 -4.36
C ASP A 149 -9.34 7.08 -5.89
N PHE A 150 -8.97 5.98 -6.55
CA PHE A 150 -8.99 5.89 -8.02
C PHE A 150 -10.41 5.99 -8.59
N GLY A 151 -11.44 5.70 -7.80
CA GLY A 151 -12.85 5.86 -8.17
C GLY A 151 -13.29 7.32 -8.30
N TYR A 152 -12.53 8.27 -7.72
CA TYR A 152 -12.83 9.70 -7.80
C TYR A 152 -12.12 10.42 -8.96
N LEU A 153 -11.23 9.73 -9.68
CA LEU A 153 -10.49 10.31 -10.81
C LEU A 153 -11.41 10.60 -11.99
N ASN A 154 -11.44 11.86 -12.41
CA ASN A 154 -12.19 12.36 -13.56
C ASN A 154 -11.28 13.14 -14.52
N GLY A 155 -11.76 13.42 -15.72
CA GLY A 155 -11.03 14.17 -16.75
C GLY A 155 -10.73 13.35 -18.00
N ASP A 156 -9.73 13.81 -18.75
CA ASP A 156 -9.38 13.26 -20.05
C ASP A 156 -8.97 11.80 -19.96
N ARG A 157 -9.36 10.98 -20.95
CA ARG A 157 -9.06 9.54 -20.97
C ARG A 157 -7.55 9.30 -20.94
N GLU A 158 -6.80 10.07 -21.73
CA GLU A 158 -5.35 9.98 -21.85
C GLU A 158 -4.65 10.36 -20.53
N ALA A 159 -5.12 11.40 -19.85
CA ALA A 159 -4.57 11.78 -18.55
C ALA A 159 -4.84 10.72 -17.48
N ARG A 160 -6.05 10.13 -17.45
CA ARG A 160 -6.37 9.03 -16.54
C ARG A 160 -5.53 7.78 -16.82
N ALA A 161 -5.27 7.46 -18.08
CA ALA A 161 -4.36 6.37 -18.43
C ALA A 161 -2.90 6.63 -18.00
N ALA A 162 -2.49 7.90 -17.93
CA ALA A 162 -1.18 8.35 -17.46
C ALA A 162 -1.09 8.55 -15.92
N PHE A 163 -2.22 8.45 -15.21
CA PHE A 163 -2.33 8.60 -13.76
C PHE A 163 -3.29 7.55 -13.20
N ASP A 164 -2.84 6.29 -13.21
CA ASP A 164 -3.58 5.15 -12.71
C ASP A 164 -2.79 4.40 -11.62
N LEU A 165 -3.39 3.33 -11.08
CA LEU A 165 -2.77 2.49 -10.05
C LEU A 165 -1.36 2.02 -10.44
N GLY A 166 -1.12 1.69 -11.71
CA GLY A 166 0.18 1.21 -12.16
C GLY A 166 1.25 2.30 -12.03
N PHE A 167 0.94 3.52 -12.45
CA PHE A 167 1.86 4.65 -12.30
C PHE A 167 2.07 5.08 -10.85
N ILE A 168 1.04 5.01 -10.01
CA ILE A 168 1.18 5.28 -8.56
C ILE A 168 2.10 4.25 -7.91
N LEU A 169 1.91 2.96 -8.17
CA LEU A 169 2.79 1.91 -7.67
C LEU A 169 4.25 2.13 -8.12
N LEU A 170 4.45 2.40 -9.41
CA LEU A 170 5.79 2.63 -9.96
C LEU A 170 6.45 3.88 -9.35
N HIS A 171 5.68 4.93 -9.05
CA HIS A 171 6.17 6.12 -8.35
C HIS A 171 6.71 5.79 -6.95
N GLU A 172 5.93 5.09 -6.14
CA GLU A 172 6.37 4.65 -4.81
C GLU A 172 7.57 3.69 -4.90
N LEU A 173 7.59 2.78 -5.88
CA LEU A 173 8.74 1.91 -6.12
C LEU A 173 9.98 2.70 -6.53
N THR A 174 9.86 3.78 -7.30
CA THR A 174 11.00 4.64 -7.63
C THR A 174 11.63 5.24 -6.38
N HIS A 175 10.84 5.69 -5.41
CA HIS A 175 11.37 6.17 -4.13
C HIS A 175 12.19 5.09 -3.40
N ILE A 176 11.66 3.87 -3.35
CA ILE A 176 12.30 2.76 -2.62
C ILE A 176 13.56 2.26 -3.33
N ILE A 177 13.47 2.00 -4.64
CA ILE A 177 14.52 1.33 -5.40
C ILE A 177 15.60 2.29 -5.88
N ARG A 178 15.23 3.52 -6.27
CA ARG A 178 16.17 4.53 -6.77
C ARG A 178 16.63 5.51 -5.72
N GLN A 179 16.00 5.53 -4.53
CA GLN A 179 16.33 6.48 -3.46
C GLN A 179 16.23 7.94 -3.93
N ILE A 180 15.36 8.18 -4.93
CA ILE A 180 15.02 9.51 -5.42
C ILE A 180 13.89 10.00 -4.53
N TYR A 181 14.03 11.15 -3.90
CA TYR A 181 12.96 11.76 -3.09
C TYR A 181 12.21 12.81 -3.92
N ASP A 182 11.02 13.22 -3.50
CA ASP A 182 10.26 14.31 -4.13
C ASP A 182 10.86 15.71 -3.92
N ASN A 183 12.07 15.75 -3.37
CA ASN A 183 12.81 16.95 -3.12
C ASN A 183 13.18 17.56 -4.49
N ASN A 184 12.65 18.75 -4.79
CA ASN A 184 12.90 19.60 -5.97
C ASN A 184 11.78 19.68 -7.02
N GLY A 185 10.60 19.10 -6.80
CA GLY A 185 9.41 19.47 -7.59
C GLY A 185 9.06 20.94 -7.36
N SER A 186 9.25 21.81 -8.35
CA SER A 186 8.76 23.18 -8.29
C SER A 186 7.34 23.25 -8.88
N GLN A 187 6.64 24.37 -8.73
CA GLN A 187 5.41 24.63 -9.52
C GLN A 187 5.67 24.58 -11.04
N THR A 188 6.93 24.61 -11.47
CA THR A 188 7.34 24.66 -12.86
C THR A 188 7.99 23.38 -13.37
N SER A 189 8.28 22.41 -12.50
CA SER A 189 9.02 21.18 -12.84
C SER A 189 8.37 19.92 -12.23
N PRO A 190 8.41 18.76 -12.92
CA PRO A 190 7.98 17.48 -12.35
C PRO A 190 8.87 17.01 -11.19
N GLY A 191 10.16 17.36 -11.19
CA GLY A 191 11.16 16.80 -10.28
C GLY A 191 11.63 15.39 -10.67
N ASP A 192 12.74 14.95 -10.08
CA ASP A 192 13.49 13.75 -10.51
C ASP A 192 12.65 12.47 -10.52
N CYS A 193 11.82 12.26 -9.49
CA CYS A 193 10.95 11.09 -9.43
C CYS A 193 9.92 11.11 -10.57
N ALA A 194 9.24 12.24 -10.78
CA ALA A 194 8.26 12.34 -11.84
C ALA A 194 8.89 12.30 -13.24
N ASP A 195 10.13 12.77 -13.41
CA ASP A 195 10.88 12.62 -14.66
C ASP A 195 11.21 11.15 -14.95
N TYR A 196 11.58 10.38 -13.93
CA TYR A 196 11.75 8.93 -14.08
C TYR A 196 10.44 8.25 -14.51
N ILE A 197 9.32 8.61 -13.88
CA ILE A 197 8.00 8.08 -14.26
C ILE A 197 7.57 8.58 -15.64
N ASN A 198 7.96 9.79 -16.06
CA ASN A 198 7.69 10.30 -17.40
C ASN A 198 8.42 9.50 -18.48
N ARG A 199 9.61 8.94 -18.21
CA ARG A 199 10.25 7.99 -19.14
C ARG A 199 9.38 6.75 -19.34
N ILE A 200 8.81 6.21 -18.27
CA ILE A 200 7.85 5.09 -18.36
C ILE A 200 6.62 5.47 -19.18
N ARG A 201 6.07 6.68 -18.98
CA ARG A 201 4.94 7.19 -19.80
C ARG A 201 5.33 7.32 -21.27
N GLN A 202 6.54 7.81 -21.54
CA GLN A 202 7.06 7.98 -22.90
C GLN A 202 7.20 6.63 -23.61
N ASP A 203 7.78 5.62 -22.94
CA ASP A 203 7.89 4.26 -23.47
C ASP A 203 6.52 3.68 -23.87
N LEU A 204 5.48 4.04 -23.10
CA LEU A 204 4.10 3.58 -23.31
C LEU A 204 3.28 4.49 -24.25
N GLY A 205 3.87 5.55 -24.82
CA GLY A 205 3.16 6.48 -25.69
C GLY A 205 2.03 7.24 -24.97
N LEU A 206 2.21 7.57 -23.69
CA LEU A 206 1.26 8.30 -22.85
C LEU A 206 1.70 9.77 -22.62
N PRO A 207 0.76 10.69 -22.33
CA PRO A 207 1.12 12.07 -22.08
C PRO A 207 1.90 12.20 -20.75
N LEU A 208 2.91 13.06 -20.73
CA LEU A 208 3.84 13.26 -19.62
C LEU A 208 3.26 14.21 -18.58
N ARG A 209 3.56 14.01 -17.28
CA ARG A 209 3.14 14.91 -16.20
C ARG A 209 3.92 16.22 -16.29
N ASN A 210 3.23 17.34 -16.29
CA ASN A 210 3.86 18.66 -16.44
C ASN A 210 4.46 19.19 -15.12
N HIS A 211 3.77 18.97 -14.00
CA HIS A 211 4.14 19.49 -12.69
C HIS A 211 3.91 18.43 -11.62
N TYR A 212 4.74 18.48 -10.57
CA TYR A 212 4.60 17.57 -9.44
C TYR A 212 3.30 17.84 -8.68
N PHE A 213 3.12 19.02 -8.08
CA PHE A 213 1.95 19.27 -7.26
C PHE A 213 0.68 19.48 -8.08
N PRO A 214 -0.48 18.95 -7.63
CA PRO A 214 -1.76 19.28 -8.25
C PRO A 214 -2.11 20.76 -8.04
N GLU A 215 -2.69 21.38 -9.07
CA GLU A 215 -3.35 22.67 -8.92
C GLU A 215 -4.66 22.48 -8.14
N THR A 216 -4.82 23.17 -7.01
CA THR A 216 -6.06 23.17 -6.24
C THR A 216 -6.89 24.41 -6.52
N ARG A 217 -8.18 24.24 -6.83
CA ARG A 217 -9.14 25.34 -7.04
C ARG A 217 -10.39 25.15 -6.21
N LYS A 218 -10.84 26.23 -5.58
CA LYS A 218 -12.13 26.31 -4.90
C LYS A 218 -13.22 26.62 -5.92
N LEU A 219 -14.24 25.77 -6.00
CA LEU A 219 -15.41 25.99 -6.86
C LEU A 219 -16.67 26.11 -6.00
N ALA A 220 -17.37 27.23 -6.12
CA ALA A 220 -18.70 27.37 -5.55
C ALA A 220 -19.72 26.62 -6.42
N ARG A 221 -20.62 25.88 -5.78
CA ARG A 221 -21.80 25.24 -6.38
C ARG A 221 -23.02 25.60 -5.55
N ASP A 222 -24.20 25.41 -6.12
CA ASP A 222 -25.48 25.68 -5.44
C ASP A 222 -25.63 24.92 -4.11
N VAL A 223 -24.95 23.77 -3.98
CA VAL A 223 -25.00 22.87 -2.81
C VAL A 223 -23.76 23.02 -1.91
N GLY A 224 -22.92 24.03 -2.12
CA GLY A 224 -21.75 24.33 -1.28
C GLY A 224 -20.44 24.47 -2.05
N THR A 225 -19.33 24.43 -1.33
CA THR A 225 -17.98 24.55 -1.91
C THR A 225 -17.39 23.17 -2.18
N VAL A 226 -16.80 22.99 -3.38
CA VAL A 226 -15.98 21.83 -3.72
C VAL A 226 -14.53 22.28 -3.95
N TYR A 227 -13.56 21.51 -3.48
CA TYR A 227 -12.15 21.73 -3.74
C TYR A 227 -11.70 20.75 -4.81
N ILE A 228 -11.29 21.23 -5.97
CA ILE A 228 -10.81 20.38 -7.06
C ILE A 228 -9.29 20.41 -7.10
N ALA A 229 -8.67 19.24 -6.98
CA ALA A 229 -7.26 19.04 -7.29
C ALA A 229 -7.14 18.60 -8.75
N ARG A 230 -6.17 19.15 -9.49
CA ARG A 230 -5.95 18.87 -10.91
C ARG A 230 -4.48 18.63 -11.21
N LEU A 231 -4.19 17.55 -11.94
CA LEU A 231 -2.89 17.34 -12.58
C LEU A 231 -3.00 17.56 -14.09
N SER A 232 -1.96 18.17 -14.66
CA SER A 232 -1.86 18.44 -16.09
C SER A 232 -0.83 17.53 -16.75
N PHE A 233 -1.16 17.05 -17.94
CA PHE A 233 -0.33 16.18 -18.75
C PHE A 233 -0.19 16.69 -20.19
N SER A 234 0.86 16.33 -20.91
CA SER A 234 1.04 16.70 -22.31
C SER A 234 1.95 15.74 -23.10
N TYR A 235 1.69 15.57 -24.41
CA TYR A 235 2.64 14.90 -25.32
C TYR A 235 3.73 15.87 -25.82
N SER A 236 3.36 17.14 -25.90
CA SER A 236 4.19 18.28 -26.32
C SER A 236 3.51 19.56 -25.84
N SER A 237 4.16 20.72 -26.00
CA SER A 237 3.62 22.02 -25.57
C SER A 237 2.23 22.38 -26.14
N LYS A 238 1.77 21.70 -27.20
CA LYS A 238 0.54 22.06 -27.93
C LYS A 238 -0.73 21.38 -27.45
N LYS A 239 -0.67 20.15 -26.89
CA LYS A 239 -1.87 19.40 -26.47
C LYS A 239 -1.77 19.03 -25.00
N ARG A 240 -2.68 19.59 -24.21
CA ARG A 240 -2.77 19.39 -22.76
C ARG A 240 -3.97 18.53 -22.43
N TYR A 241 -3.77 17.64 -21.47
CA TYR A 241 -4.80 16.80 -20.87
C TYR A 241 -4.79 17.03 -19.36
N SER A 242 -5.89 16.71 -18.70
CA SER A 242 -5.99 16.85 -17.26
C SER A 242 -6.76 15.71 -16.62
N VAL A 243 -6.31 15.32 -15.43
CA VAL A 243 -7.06 14.50 -14.50
C VAL A 243 -7.34 15.35 -13.26
N PHE A 244 -8.51 15.20 -12.68
CA PHE A 244 -8.92 15.95 -11.51
C PHE A 244 -9.82 15.12 -10.60
N TRP A 245 -9.88 15.49 -9.34
CA TRP A 245 -10.69 14.85 -8.32
C TRP A 245 -11.11 15.86 -7.25
N ASP A 246 -12.08 15.48 -6.43
CA ASP A 246 -12.49 16.24 -5.24
C ASP A 246 -11.44 16.03 -4.14
N ALA A 247 -10.69 17.08 -3.81
CA ALA A 247 -9.58 17.04 -2.87
C ALA A 247 -10.02 16.70 -1.43
N LEU A 248 -11.31 16.87 -1.10
CA LEU A 248 -11.85 16.48 0.20
C LEU A 248 -12.25 15.00 0.27
N LYS A 249 -12.25 14.29 -0.86
CA LYS A 249 -12.62 12.87 -0.94
C LYS A 249 -11.43 11.92 -1.11
N VAL A 250 -10.23 12.46 -1.37
CA VAL A 250 -9.03 11.70 -1.74
C VAL A 250 -7.89 12.11 -0.82
N GLY A 251 -7.73 11.38 0.28
CA GLY A 251 -6.78 11.70 1.35
C GLY A 251 -6.84 13.16 1.83
N ASN A 252 -5.99 13.54 2.78
CA ASN A 252 -5.75 14.96 3.06
C ASN A 252 -4.61 15.44 2.17
N ILE A 253 -4.95 16.09 1.06
CA ILE A 253 -3.99 16.90 0.29
C ILE A 253 -3.79 18.19 1.09
N LYS A 254 -2.74 18.22 1.92
CA LYS A 254 -2.33 19.42 2.65
C LYS A 254 -1.58 20.39 1.74
#